data_AF-Q46Z76-F1
#
_entry.id   AF-Q46Z76-F1
#
_cell.length_a   1.000
_cell.length_b   1.000
_cell.length_c   1.000
_cell.angle_alpha   90.00
_cell.angle_beta   90.00
_cell.angle_gamma   90.00
#
_symmetry.space_group_name_H-M   'P 1'
#
loop_
_entity.id
_entity.type
_entity.pdbx_description
1 polymer ?
#
loop_
_entity_poly.entity_id
_entity_poly.type
_entity_poly.pdbx_seq_one_letter_code
_entity_poly.pdbx_strand_id
1 'polypeptide(L)'
;MTTHIPTLNQHVRSALDNHQRERAAFEAAHGKVIRLRTDLQKHEKAAEAADAEALSARNEAAALMRDSGASMKQIRDLKSKERAAYTLAEDYRAIITEVQLALDEAELEAGLTKSAESDAYSSVVSVYADDLFQGLGDSLAPLYHAVHVLTCAFERQACPTGAPWEQRGFQSATDAALAHAYGVVASGVKAASIDLASDPVISMAERPNGLADFKAVSPATRQKKQAELAKRAEALRAAVNHA
;
A
#
# COMPACT_ATOMS: atom_id res chain seq x y z
N MET A 1 15.50 29.08 -22.47
CA MET A 1 15.56 28.51 -21.11
C MET A 1 16.01 27.07 -21.24
N THR A 2 17.28 26.81 -21.02
CA THR A 2 17.85 25.47 -20.98
C THR A 2 17.39 24.82 -19.68
N THR A 3 16.44 23.88 -19.78
CA THR A 3 16.14 22.92 -18.73
C THR A 3 17.37 22.04 -18.54
N HIS A 4 18.30 22.51 -17.70
CA HIS A 4 19.31 21.64 -17.13
C HIS A 4 18.55 20.63 -16.29
N ILE A 5 18.29 19.45 -16.85
CA ILE A 5 17.95 18.29 -16.04
C ILE A 5 19.17 18.10 -15.14
N PRO A 6 19.07 18.29 -13.82
CA PRO A 6 20.18 18.01 -12.93
C PRO A 6 20.59 16.57 -13.20
N THR A 7 21.86 16.33 -13.45
CA THR A 7 22.37 14.98 -13.63
C THR A 7 22.16 14.26 -12.30
N LEU A 8 21.02 13.58 -12.15
CA LEU A 8 20.60 12.95 -10.89
C LEU A 8 21.73 12.05 -10.38
N ASN A 9 22.03 12.14 -9.09
CA ASN A 9 23.00 11.25 -8.45
C ASN A 9 22.59 9.78 -8.69
N GLN A 10 23.55 8.91 -8.93
CA GLN A 10 23.32 7.48 -9.15
C GLN A 10 22.53 6.83 -8.01
N HIS A 11 22.74 7.27 -6.76
CA HIS A 11 22.00 6.78 -5.61
C HIS A 11 20.51 7.14 -5.70
N VAL A 12 20.19 8.38 -6.08
CA VAL A 12 18.80 8.84 -6.27
C VAL A 12 18.14 8.08 -7.42
N ARG A 13 18.84 7.88 -8.55
CA ARG A 13 18.32 7.08 -9.67
C ARG A 13 18.02 5.64 -9.27
N SER A 14 18.94 5.01 -8.55
CA SER A 14 18.77 3.62 -8.09
C SER A 14 17.57 3.49 -7.12
N ALA A 15 17.37 4.48 -6.25
CA ALA A 15 16.21 4.52 -5.37
C ALA A 15 14.89 4.69 -6.15
N LEU A 16 14.87 5.58 -7.17
CA LEU A 16 13.73 5.76 -8.06
C LEU A 16 13.40 4.49 -8.85
N ASP A 17 14.40 3.84 -9.44
CA ASP A 17 14.21 2.58 -10.18
C ASP A 17 13.64 1.48 -9.28
N ASN A 18 14.10 1.43 -8.02
CA ASN A 18 13.55 0.50 -7.04
C ASN A 18 12.10 0.83 -6.69
N HIS A 19 11.79 2.10 -6.42
CA HIS A 19 10.42 2.55 -6.15
C HIS A 19 9.47 2.25 -7.31
N GLN A 20 9.88 2.50 -8.56
CA GLN A 20 9.08 2.18 -9.74
C GLN A 20 8.79 0.68 -9.86
N ARG A 21 9.76 -0.17 -9.54
CA ARG A 21 9.57 -1.63 -9.52
C ARG A 21 8.56 -2.05 -8.47
N GLU A 22 8.69 -1.55 -7.24
CA GLU A 22 7.78 -1.88 -6.14
C GLU A 22 6.36 -1.30 -6.37
N ARG A 23 6.26 -0.11 -6.96
CA ARG A 23 4.99 0.46 -7.42
C ARG A 23 4.31 -0.46 -8.43
N ALA A 24 5.02 -0.88 -9.47
CA ALA A 24 4.44 -1.77 -10.50
C ALA A 24 4.01 -3.11 -9.90
N ALA A 25 4.79 -3.65 -8.95
CA ALA A 25 4.42 -4.87 -8.22
C ALA A 25 3.12 -4.69 -7.41
N PHE A 26 2.98 -3.57 -6.69
CA PHE A 26 1.75 -3.24 -5.97
C PHE A 26 0.56 -3.06 -6.91
N GLU A 27 0.69 -2.32 -8.00
CA GLU A 27 -0.38 -2.10 -8.97
C GLU A 27 -0.86 -3.43 -9.60
N ALA A 28 0.07 -4.35 -9.91
CA ALA A 28 -0.26 -5.68 -10.37
C ALA A 28 -1.00 -6.52 -9.31
N ALA A 29 -0.55 -6.47 -8.05
CA ALA A 29 -1.21 -7.16 -6.95
C ALA A 29 -2.62 -6.60 -6.69
N HIS A 30 -2.77 -5.28 -6.70
CA HIS A 30 -4.04 -4.59 -6.57
C HIS A 30 -5.01 -4.96 -7.70
N GLY A 31 -4.54 -4.94 -8.95
CA GLY A 31 -5.33 -5.37 -10.11
C GLY A 31 -5.78 -6.83 -10.00
N LYS A 32 -4.93 -7.73 -9.49
CA LYS A 32 -5.28 -9.12 -9.22
C LYS A 32 -6.41 -9.24 -8.19
N VAL A 33 -6.36 -8.47 -7.10
CA VAL A 33 -7.42 -8.45 -6.08
C VAL A 33 -8.76 -7.98 -6.66
N ILE A 34 -8.76 -6.90 -7.44
CA ILE A 34 -9.99 -6.38 -8.10
C ILE A 34 -10.59 -7.45 -9.01
N ARG A 35 -9.77 -8.11 -9.82
CA ARG A 35 -10.22 -9.17 -10.71
C ARG A 35 -10.84 -10.33 -9.94
N LEU A 36 -10.17 -10.82 -8.90
CA LEU A 36 -10.66 -11.94 -8.09
C LEU A 36 -11.95 -11.61 -7.33
N ARG A 37 -12.11 -10.39 -6.81
CA ARG A 37 -13.37 -9.92 -6.23
C ARG A 37 -14.51 -9.91 -7.25
N THR A 38 -14.20 -9.48 -8.48
CA THR A 38 -15.17 -9.47 -9.58
C THR A 38 -15.59 -10.90 -9.96
N ASP A 39 -14.61 -11.79 -10.09
CA ASP A 39 -14.85 -13.21 -10.40
C ASP A 39 -15.67 -13.89 -9.28
N LEU A 40 -15.33 -13.62 -8.02
CA LEU A 40 -16.07 -14.11 -6.85
C LEU A 40 -17.54 -13.70 -6.91
N GLN A 41 -17.81 -12.40 -7.07
CA GLN A 41 -19.17 -11.87 -7.16
C GLN A 41 -19.96 -12.48 -8.34
N LYS A 42 -19.28 -12.73 -9.47
CA LYS A 42 -19.89 -13.37 -10.63
C LYS A 42 -20.30 -14.81 -10.31
N HIS A 43 -19.45 -15.58 -9.65
CA HIS A 43 -19.75 -16.96 -9.28
C HIS A 43 -20.83 -17.06 -8.20
N GLU A 44 -20.83 -16.15 -7.21
CA GLU A 44 -21.89 -16.05 -6.19
C GLU A 44 -23.25 -15.83 -6.85
N LYS A 45 -23.37 -14.86 -7.76
CA LYS A 45 -24.61 -14.61 -8.51
C LYS A 45 -25.04 -15.80 -9.36
N ALA A 46 -24.08 -16.54 -9.93
CA ALA A 46 -24.38 -17.72 -10.74
C ALA A 46 -24.89 -18.89 -9.87
N ALA A 47 -24.32 -19.07 -8.67
CA ALA A 47 -24.81 -20.04 -7.69
C ALA A 47 -26.23 -19.71 -7.24
N GLU A 48 -26.49 -18.43 -6.87
CA GLU A 48 -27.82 -17.96 -6.48
C GLU A 48 -28.86 -18.17 -7.58
N ALA A 49 -28.50 -17.90 -8.83
CA ALA A 49 -29.38 -18.12 -9.97
C ALA A 49 -29.70 -19.62 -10.18
N ALA A 50 -28.71 -20.50 -10.04
CA ALA A 50 -28.90 -21.95 -10.13
C ALA A 50 -29.79 -22.49 -8.99
N ASP A 51 -29.60 -22.00 -7.75
CA ASP A 51 -30.48 -22.33 -6.62
C ASP A 51 -31.92 -21.87 -6.85
N ALA A 52 -32.10 -20.65 -7.37
CA ALA A 52 -33.42 -20.12 -7.69
C ALA A 52 -34.11 -20.95 -8.79
N GLU A 53 -33.38 -21.38 -9.81
CA GLU A 53 -33.89 -22.26 -10.86
C GLU A 53 -34.31 -23.63 -10.31
N ALA A 54 -33.50 -24.21 -9.43
CA ALA A 54 -33.81 -25.48 -8.75
C ALA A 54 -35.09 -25.35 -7.91
N LEU A 55 -35.21 -24.26 -7.13
CA LEU A 55 -36.38 -23.98 -6.31
C LEU A 55 -37.64 -23.75 -7.16
N SER A 56 -37.54 -23.03 -8.28
CA SER A 56 -38.66 -22.84 -9.21
C SER A 56 -39.14 -24.17 -9.78
N ALA A 57 -38.22 -24.99 -10.31
CA ALA A 57 -38.54 -26.29 -10.87
C ALA A 57 -39.18 -27.23 -9.83
N ARG A 58 -38.71 -27.19 -8.58
CA ARG A 58 -39.31 -27.92 -7.45
C ARG A 58 -40.73 -27.46 -7.15
N ASN A 59 -40.96 -26.15 -7.11
CA ASN A 59 -42.27 -25.56 -6.81
C ASN A 59 -43.28 -25.86 -7.91
N GLU A 60 -42.87 -25.74 -9.18
CA GLU A 60 -43.68 -26.10 -10.35
C GLU A 60 -44.03 -27.59 -10.35
N ALA A 61 -43.05 -28.48 -10.08
CA ALA A 61 -43.31 -29.91 -9.97
C ALA A 61 -44.29 -30.22 -8.83
N ALA A 62 -44.13 -29.57 -7.68
CA ALA A 62 -45.03 -29.74 -6.54
C ALA A 62 -46.45 -29.23 -6.82
N ALA A 63 -46.60 -28.18 -7.63
CA ALA A 63 -47.91 -27.71 -8.08
C ALA A 63 -48.58 -28.73 -9.01
N LEU A 64 -47.85 -29.27 -10.00
CA LEU A 64 -48.37 -30.28 -10.91
C LEU A 64 -48.73 -31.59 -10.21
N MET A 65 -47.98 -32.02 -9.18
CA MET A 65 -48.30 -33.23 -8.42
C MET A 65 -49.63 -33.13 -7.65
N ARG A 66 -50.15 -31.92 -7.41
CA ARG A 66 -51.46 -31.71 -6.77
C ARG A 66 -52.61 -31.69 -7.79
N ASP A 67 -52.32 -31.58 -9.08
CA ASP A 67 -53.30 -31.60 -10.15
C ASP A 67 -53.45 -33.03 -10.70
N SER A 68 -54.66 -33.59 -10.58
CA SER A 68 -54.97 -34.96 -11.02
C SER A 68 -54.95 -35.14 -12.54
N GLY A 69 -54.92 -34.05 -13.32
CA GLY A 69 -54.79 -34.07 -14.78
C GLY A 69 -53.36 -33.93 -15.30
N ALA A 70 -52.37 -33.72 -14.43
CA ALA A 70 -51.01 -33.39 -14.84
C ALA A 70 -50.27 -34.58 -15.48
N SER A 71 -49.44 -34.28 -16.50
CA SER A 71 -48.61 -35.30 -17.13
C SER A 71 -47.45 -35.73 -16.23
N MET A 72 -47.35 -37.03 -15.95
CA MET A 72 -46.20 -37.62 -15.25
C MET A 72 -44.86 -37.35 -15.95
N LYS A 73 -44.87 -37.14 -17.28
CA LYS A 73 -43.67 -36.77 -18.04
C LYS A 73 -43.19 -35.37 -17.65
N GLN A 74 -44.09 -34.40 -17.58
CA GLN A 74 -43.75 -33.02 -17.21
C GLN A 74 -43.18 -32.93 -15.79
N ILE A 75 -43.76 -33.69 -14.84
CA ILE A 75 -43.25 -33.78 -13.46
C ILE A 75 -41.84 -34.38 -13.44
N ARG A 76 -41.58 -35.43 -14.22
CA ARG A 76 -40.24 -36.04 -14.32
C ARG A 76 -39.22 -35.08 -14.94
N ASP A 77 -39.59 -34.34 -15.97
CA ASP A 77 -38.72 -33.38 -16.64
C ASP A 77 -38.35 -32.23 -15.68
N LEU A 78 -39.31 -31.68 -14.92
CA LEU A 78 -39.04 -30.69 -13.88
C LEU A 78 -38.15 -31.23 -12.75
N LYS A 79 -38.33 -32.49 -12.34
CA LYS A 79 -37.45 -33.13 -11.35
C LYS A 79 -36.03 -33.33 -11.88
N SER A 80 -35.86 -33.62 -13.16
CA SER A 80 -34.54 -33.66 -13.79
C SER A 80 -33.90 -32.27 -13.81
N LYS A 81 -34.68 -31.24 -14.15
CA LYS A 81 -34.24 -29.84 -14.14
C LYS A 81 -33.82 -29.38 -12.75
N GLU A 82 -34.60 -29.69 -11.72
CA GLU A 82 -34.27 -29.42 -10.31
C GLU A 82 -32.91 -30.02 -9.93
N ARG A 83 -32.68 -31.30 -10.24
CA ARG A 83 -31.41 -31.98 -9.92
C ARG A 83 -30.22 -31.36 -10.66
N ALA A 84 -30.39 -31.09 -11.96
CA ALA A 84 -29.34 -30.47 -12.77
C ALA A 84 -28.96 -29.08 -12.24
N ALA A 85 -29.96 -28.26 -11.89
CA ALA A 85 -29.74 -26.94 -11.33
C ALA A 85 -29.08 -26.99 -9.94
N TYR A 86 -29.45 -27.95 -9.08
CA TYR A 86 -28.75 -28.15 -7.80
C TYR A 86 -27.30 -28.60 -7.98
N THR A 87 -27.03 -29.53 -8.89
CA THR A 87 -25.65 -29.93 -9.20
C THR A 87 -24.83 -28.73 -9.69
N LEU A 88 -25.39 -27.91 -10.57
CA LEU A 88 -24.72 -26.70 -11.05
C LEU A 88 -24.45 -25.68 -9.91
N ALA A 89 -25.37 -25.56 -8.96
CA ALA A 89 -25.16 -24.70 -7.79
C ALA A 89 -24.00 -25.20 -6.91
N GLU A 90 -23.89 -26.52 -6.70
CA GLU A 90 -22.76 -27.12 -5.98
C GLU A 90 -21.42 -26.90 -6.70
N ASP A 91 -21.40 -27.04 -8.03
CA ASP A 91 -20.19 -26.77 -8.83
C ASP A 91 -19.74 -25.31 -8.65
N TYR A 92 -20.68 -24.35 -8.66
CA TYR A 92 -20.34 -22.95 -8.38
C TYR A 92 -19.84 -22.73 -6.95
N ARG A 93 -20.39 -23.43 -5.94
CA ARG A 93 -19.90 -23.33 -4.54
C ARG A 93 -18.47 -23.84 -4.41
N ALA A 94 -18.10 -24.91 -5.14
CA ALA A 94 -16.73 -25.39 -5.20
C ALA A 94 -15.79 -24.33 -5.80
N ILE A 95 -16.17 -23.75 -6.95
CA ILE A 95 -15.40 -22.67 -7.60
C ILE A 95 -15.27 -21.45 -6.69
N ILE A 96 -16.34 -21.03 -6.03
CA ILE A 96 -16.34 -19.90 -5.07
C ILE A 96 -15.29 -20.13 -3.99
N THR A 97 -15.19 -21.35 -3.45
CA THR A 97 -14.24 -21.66 -2.37
C THR A 97 -12.79 -21.57 -2.85
N GLU A 98 -12.49 -22.00 -4.08
CA GLU A 98 -11.18 -21.85 -4.69
C GLU A 98 -10.83 -20.38 -4.97
N VAL A 99 -11.78 -19.62 -5.53
CA VAL A 99 -11.59 -18.19 -5.83
C VAL A 99 -11.41 -17.38 -4.54
N GLN A 100 -12.12 -17.71 -3.46
CA GLN A 100 -11.94 -17.09 -2.14
C GLN A 100 -10.53 -17.33 -1.60
N LEU A 101 -10.00 -18.55 -1.72
CA LEU A 101 -8.61 -18.83 -1.31
C LEU A 101 -7.62 -17.99 -2.14
N ALA A 102 -7.79 -17.96 -3.46
CA ALA A 102 -6.93 -17.17 -4.34
C ALA A 102 -7.03 -15.66 -4.05
N LEU A 103 -8.21 -15.17 -3.66
CA LEU A 103 -8.43 -13.79 -3.23
C LEU A 103 -7.68 -13.50 -1.93
N ASP A 104 -7.79 -14.36 -0.93
CA ASP A 104 -7.08 -14.19 0.35
C ASP A 104 -5.55 -14.16 0.15
N GLU A 105 -5.02 -14.99 -0.75
CA GLU A 105 -3.61 -14.98 -1.16
C GLU A 105 -3.23 -13.68 -1.87
N ALA A 106 -4.07 -13.19 -2.78
CA ALA A 106 -3.83 -11.94 -3.49
C ALA A 106 -3.88 -10.71 -2.57
N GLU A 107 -4.78 -10.70 -1.58
CA GLU A 107 -4.86 -9.63 -0.58
C GLU A 107 -3.63 -9.62 0.34
N LEU A 108 -3.10 -10.80 0.69
CA LEU A 108 -1.83 -10.90 1.41
C LEU A 108 -0.68 -10.32 0.58
N GLU A 109 -0.59 -10.67 -0.70
CA GLU A 109 0.45 -10.17 -1.60
C GLU A 109 0.36 -8.64 -1.81
N ALA A 110 -0.84 -8.11 -1.98
CA ALA A 110 -1.07 -6.66 -2.06
C ALA A 110 -0.64 -5.94 -0.76
N GLY A 111 -0.86 -6.55 0.40
CA GLY A 111 -0.38 -6.02 1.68
C GLY A 111 1.14 -6.07 1.85
N LEU A 112 1.83 -7.05 1.25
CA LEU A 112 3.30 -7.16 1.25
C LEU A 112 3.93 -6.14 0.31
N THR A 113 3.43 -6.07 -0.93
CA THR A 113 3.88 -5.10 -1.94
C THR A 113 3.61 -3.66 -1.51
N LYS A 114 2.52 -3.39 -0.76
CA LYS A 114 2.30 -2.09 -0.11
C LYS A 114 3.44 -1.71 0.84
N SER A 115 3.87 -2.63 1.70
CA SER A 115 4.98 -2.37 2.62
C SER A 115 6.26 -2.07 1.84
N ALA A 116 6.57 -2.88 0.82
CA ALA A 116 7.75 -2.70 -0.01
C ALA A 116 7.74 -1.37 -0.79
N GLU A 117 6.59 -0.96 -1.34
CA GLU A 117 6.42 0.35 -1.99
C GLU A 117 6.65 1.48 -0.99
N SER A 118 6.09 1.39 0.22
CA SER A 118 6.22 2.43 1.24
C SER A 118 7.65 2.59 1.72
N ASP A 119 8.37 1.47 1.88
CA ASP A 119 9.79 1.46 2.23
C ASP A 119 10.65 2.05 1.09
N ALA A 120 10.37 1.66 -0.15
CA ALA A 120 11.07 2.17 -1.33
C ALA A 120 10.82 3.69 -1.53
N TYR A 121 9.59 4.16 -1.35
CA TYR A 121 9.28 5.60 -1.40
C TYR A 121 10.02 6.37 -0.31
N SER A 122 10.01 5.85 0.93
CA SER A 122 10.75 6.46 2.04
C SER A 122 12.25 6.53 1.74
N SER A 123 12.80 5.48 1.11
CA SER A 123 14.19 5.47 0.67
C SER A 123 14.48 6.52 -0.40
N VAL A 124 13.58 6.77 -1.37
CA VAL A 124 13.75 7.86 -2.35
C VAL A 124 13.85 9.21 -1.63
N VAL A 125 12.91 9.49 -0.71
CA VAL A 125 12.88 10.76 0.03
C VAL A 125 14.15 10.94 0.85
N SER A 126 14.59 9.91 1.58
CA SER A 126 15.81 9.98 2.40
C SER A 126 17.07 10.18 1.56
N VAL A 127 17.25 9.39 0.49
CA VAL A 127 18.44 9.49 -0.37
C VAL A 127 18.47 10.83 -1.11
N TYR A 128 17.32 11.33 -1.54
CA TYR A 128 17.23 12.65 -2.16
C TYR A 128 17.53 13.78 -1.18
N ALA A 129 17.02 13.70 0.06
CA ALA A 129 17.36 14.67 1.09
C ALA A 129 18.88 14.67 1.37
N ASP A 130 19.50 13.50 1.50
CA ASP A 130 20.94 13.38 1.68
C ASP A 130 21.71 13.97 0.49
N ASP A 131 21.27 13.73 -0.75
CA ASP A 131 21.87 14.31 -1.96
C ASP A 131 21.78 15.84 -1.97
N LEU A 132 20.63 16.40 -1.58
CA LEU A 132 20.46 17.86 -1.45
C LEU A 132 21.42 18.43 -0.40
N PHE A 133 21.57 17.78 0.75
CA PHE A 133 22.50 18.22 1.80
C PHE A 133 23.97 18.11 1.37
N GLN A 134 24.35 17.04 0.66
CA GLN A 134 25.68 16.91 0.09
C GLN A 134 25.96 17.98 -0.97
N GLY A 135 24.94 18.32 -1.77
CA GLY A 135 24.99 19.38 -2.78
C GLY A 135 25.13 20.80 -2.21
N LEU A 136 24.84 21.01 -0.92
CA LEU A 136 25.02 22.33 -0.30
C LEU A 136 26.50 22.75 -0.29
N GLY A 137 27.43 21.81 -0.06
CA GLY A 137 28.89 22.05 -0.12
C GLY A 137 29.32 23.40 0.50
N ASP A 138 30.06 24.19 -0.28
CA ASP A 138 30.55 25.52 0.12
C ASP A 138 29.45 26.61 0.16
N SER A 139 28.22 26.33 -0.29
CA SER A 139 27.11 27.28 -0.26
C SER A 139 26.71 27.68 1.17
N LEU A 140 27.11 26.88 2.17
CA LEU A 140 26.94 27.19 3.58
C LEU A 140 28.06 28.08 4.15
N ALA A 141 29.12 28.38 3.40
CA ALA A 141 30.24 29.19 3.86
C ALA A 141 29.83 30.56 4.45
N PRO A 142 28.85 31.32 3.87
CA PRO A 142 28.37 32.56 4.48
C PRO A 142 27.74 32.35 5.86
N LEU A 143 26.99 31.25 6.05
CA LEU A 143 26.41 30.89 7.34
C LEU A 143 27.51 30.55 8.34
N TYR A 144 28.51 29.76 7.94
CA TYR A 144 29.66 29.45 8.80
C TYR A 144 30.42 30.70 9.23
N HIS A 145 30.66 31.63 8.30
CA HIS A 145 31.29 32.90 8.61
C HIS A 145 30.47 33.74 9.59
N ALA A 146 29.15 33.86 9.37
CA ALA A 146 28.26 34.60 10.26
C ALA A 146 28.24 34.00 11.68
N VAL A 147 28.17 32.67 11.81
CA VAL A 147 28.27 31.98 13.10
C VAL A 147 29.61 32.29 13.77
N HIS A 148 30.73 32.22 13.04
CA HIS A 148 32.04 32.50 13.60
C HIS A 148 32.17 33.94 14.13
N VAL A 149 31.73 34.94 13.36
CA VAL A 149 31.73 36.35 13.78
C VAL A 149 30.83 36.55 15.01
N LEU A 150 29.67 35.89 15.06
CA LEU A 150 28.76 35.98 16.19
C LEU A 150 29.34 35.33 17.45
N THR A 151 30.03 34.20 17.33
CA THR A 151 30.79 33.59 18.42
C THR A 151 31.81 34.58 18.98
N CYS A 152 32.64 35.20 18.14
CA CYS A 152 33.60 36.22 18.58
C CYS A 152 32.93 37.41 19.27
N ALA A 153 31.73 37.81 18.82
CA ALA A 153 30.96 38.86 19.47
C ALA A 153 30.47 38.45 20.87
N PHE A 154 30.01 37.20 21.04
CA PHE A 154 29.56 36.66 22.32
C PHE A 154 30.71 36.40 23.30
N GLU A 155 31.87 35.96 22.85
CA GLU A 155 33.07 35.82 23.68
C GLU A 155 33.48 37.16 24.30
N ARG A 156 33.35 38.25 23.54
CA ARG A 156 33.63 39.62 24.01
C ARG A 156 32.60 40.16 25.01
N GLN A 157 31.47 39.48 25.17
CA GLN A 157 30.46 39.84 26.18
C GLN A 157 30.75 39.22 27.56
N ALA A 158 31.82 38.42 27.69
CA ALA A 158 32.26 37.90 28.96
C ALA A 158 32.61 39.06 29.92
N CYS A 159 31.95 39.09 31.08
CA CYS A 159 32.18 40.08 32.12
C CYS A 159 32.21 39.41 33.50
N PRO A 160 32.74 40.08 34.55
CA PRO A 160 32.91 39.48 35.88
C PRO A 160 31.61 39.00 36.53
N THR A 161 30.46 39.51 36.11
CA THR A 161 29.12 39.14 36.61
C THR A 161 28.43 38.04 35.79
N GLY A 162 29.15 37.42 34.85
CA GLY A 162 28.64 36.41 33.94
C GLY A 162 28.08 36.99 32.65
N ALA A 163 28.30 36.31 31.53
CA ALA A 163 27.88 36.78 30.22
C ALA A 163 26.36 36.63 30.00
N PRO A 164 25.72 37.47 29.18
CA PRO A 164 24.27 37.37 28.90
C PRO A 164 23.84 36.01 28.32
N TRP A 165 24.73 35.33 27.59
CA TRP A 165 24.47 34.00 27.05
C TRP A 165 24.60 32.90 28.13
N GLU A 166 25.48 33.04 29.12
CA GLU A 166 25.56 32.14 30.27
C GLU A 166 24.27 32.19 31.09
N GLN A 167 23.74 33.41 31.30
CA GLN A 167 22.48 33.62 32.01
C GLN A 167 21.27 32.99 31.32
N ARG A 168 21.37 32.75 30.00
CA ARG A 168 20.36 32.02 29.21
C ARG A 168 20.58 30.51 29.21
N GLY A 169 21.57 30.01 29.94
CA GLY A 169 21.86 28.58 30.12
C GLY A 169 22.74 27.96 29.03
N PHE A 170 23.37 28.77 28.18
CA PHE A 170 24.32 28.25 27.17
C PHE A 170 25.68 27.95 27.82
N GLN A 171 26.29 26.83 27.42
CA GLN A 171 27.57 26.37 27.98
C GLN A 171 28.77 27.10 27.37
N SER A 172 28.60 27.68 26.19
CA SER A 172 29.64 28.45 25.50
C SER A 172 29.03 29.54 24.59
N ALA A 173 29.87 30.51 24.22
CA ALA A 173 29.56 31.49 23.20
C ALA A 173 29.23 30.82 21.84
N THR A 174 29.90 29.73 21.51
CA THR A 174 29.62 28.93 20.30
C THR A 174 28.24 28.32 20.33
N ASP A 175 27.83 27.72 21.45
CA ASP A 175 26.49 27.14 21.58
C ASP A 175 25.39 28.21 21.46
N ALA A 176 25.61 29.38 22.04
CA ALA A 176 24.70 30.51 21.91
C ALA A 176 24.61 31.01 20.46
N ALA A 177 25.73 31.06 19.73
CA ALA A 177 25.77 31.46 18.33
C ALA A 177 25.09 30.43 17.41
N LEU A 178 25.30 29.13 17.65
CA LEU A 178 24.63 28.04 16.93
C LEU A 178 23.12 28.04 17.21
N ALA A 179 22.70 28.28 18.45
CA ALA A 179 21.28 28.41 18.79
C ALA A 179 20.62 29.60 18.07
N HIS A 180 21.34 30.72 17.92
CA HIS A 180 20.88 31.86 17.14
C HIS A 180 20.73 31.50 15.65
N ALA A 181 21.76 30.87 15.06
CA ALA A 181 21.73 30.43 13.67
C ALA A 181 20.59 29.43 13.39
N TYR A 182 20.37 28.48 14.31
CA TYR A 182 19.24 27.56 14.24
C TYR A 182 17.90 28.32 14.22
N GLY A 183 17.73 29.36 15.04
CA GLY A 183 16.53 30.19 15.03
C GLY A 183 16.26 30.88 13.68
N VAL A 184 17.32 31.36 13.02
CA VAL A 184 17.23 31.96 11.68
C VAL A 184 16.87 30.91 10.64
N VAL A 185 17.55 29.76 10.62
CA VAL A 185 17.29 28.67 9.68
C VAL A 185 15.87 28.12 9.87
N ALA A 186 15.44 27.85 11.10
CA ALA A 186 14.11 27.32 11.39
C ALA A 186 13.00 28.28 10.95
N SER A 187 13.21 29.59 11.09
CA SER A 187 12.28 30.62 10.59
C SER A 187 12.23 30.63 9.06
N GLY A 188 13.39 30.52 8.40
CA GLY A 188 13.49 30.40 6.95
C GLY A 188 12.78 29.15 6.41
N VAL A 189 12.99 27.99 7.03
CA VAL A 189 12.32 26.73 6.66
C VAL A 189 10.81 26.84 6.81
N LYS A 190 10.31 27.45 7.90
CA LYS A 190 8.87 27.66 8.09
C LYS A 190 8.26 28.61 7.04
N ALA A 191 9.02 29.60 6.60
CA ALA A 191 8.58 30.54 5.57
C ALA A 191 8.66 29.95 4.15
N ALA A 192 9.57 29.00 3.94
CA ALA A 192 9.71 28.30 2.67
C ALA A 192 8.55 27.32 2.47
N SER A 193 7.56 27.73 1.69
CA SER A 193 6.57 26.81 1.14
C SER A 193 7.19 26.07 -0.03
N ILE A 194 7.50 24.79 0.15
CA ILE A 194 7.96 23.92 -0.94
C ILE A 194 6.76 23.16 -1.48
N ASP A 195 6.45 23.35 -2.76
CA ASP A 195 5.52 22.47 -3.46
C ASP A 195 6.26 21.19 -3.88
N LEU A 196 6.11 20.16 -3.05
CA LEU A 196 6.70 18.84 -3.32
C LEU A 196 6.15 18.20 -4.61
N ALA A 197 4.95 18.58 -5.06
CA ALA A 197 4.40 18.04 -6.31
C ALA A 197 5.12 18.57 -7.55
N SER A 198 5.72 19.76 -7.44
CA SER A 198 6.51 20.39 -8.51
C SER A 198 8.00 20.06 -8.44
N ASP A 199 8.44 19.30 -7.42
CA ASP A 199 9.85 18.89 -7.30
C ASP A 199 10.19 17.82 -8.36
N PRO A 200 11.31 17.96 -9.08
CA PRO A 200 11.66 17.09 -10.20
C PRO A 200 11.95 15.64 -9.81
N VAL A 201 12.35 15.37 -8.57
CA VAL A 201 12.62 14.01 -8.07
C VAL A 201 11.37 13.42 -7.43
N ILE A 202 10.70 14.20 -6.60
CA ILE A 202 9.49 13.74 -5.90
C ILE A 202 8.35 13.46 -6.89
N SER A 203 8.21 14.28 -7.94
CA SER A 203 7.23 14.03 -9.01
C SER A 203 7.48 12.73 -9.79
N MET A 204 8.74 12.27 -9.88
CA MET A 204 9.08 10.97 -10.47
C MET A 204 8.77 9.78 -9.54
N ALA A 205 8.61 10.03 -8.24
CA ALA A 205 8.27 9.04 -7.22
C ALA A 205 6.77 9.04 -6.91
N GLU A 206 5.92 9.19 -7.93
CA GLU A 206 4.47 9.18 -7.77
C GLU A 206 4.00 7.85 -7.17
N ARG A 207 3.23 7.93 -6.09
CA ARG A 207 2.73 6.77 -5.36
C ARG A 207 1.47 6.19 -6.02
N PRO A 208 1.29 4.86 -5.99
CA PRO A 208 0.11 4.23 -6.59
C PRO A 208 -1.19 4.56 -5.83
N ASN A 209 -2.29 4.61 -6.59
CA ASN A 209 -3.63 4.74 -6.02
C ASN A 209 -4.06 3.47 -5.27
N GLY A 210 -5.00 3.59 -4.32
CA GLY A 210 -5.57 2.43 -3.61
C GLY A 210 -4.67 1.84 -2.52
N LEU A 211 -3.51 2.44 -2.22
CA LEU A 211 -2.67 2.03 -1.09
C LEU A 211 -3.43 2.00 0.24
N ALA A 212 -4.40 2.89 0.43
CA ALA A 212 -5.21 2.95 1.65
C ALA A 212 -6.10 1.70 1.86
N ASP A 213 -6.43 0.97 0.79
CA ASP A 213 -7.36 -0.16 0.81
C ASP A 213 -6.72 -1.42 1.41
N PHE A 214 -5.40 -1.46 1.52
CA PHE A 214 -4.65 -2.60 2.02
C PHE A 214 -3.98 -2.29 3.35
N LYS A 215 -3.92 -3.28 4.25
CA LYS A 215 -3.11 -3.17 5.46
C LYS A 215 -1.69 -3.63 5.16
N ALA A 216 -0.72 -2.87 5.63
CA ALA A 216 0.67 -3.31 5.61
C ALA A 216 0.82 -4.62 6.40
N VAL A 217 1.57 -5.57 5.86
CA VAL A 217 1.73 -6.89 6.45
C VAL A 217 3.09 -6.99 7.14
N SER A 218 3.07 -7.31 8.43
CA SER A 218 4.31 -7.59 9.18
C SER A 218 4.89 -8.96 8.82
N PRO A 219 6.21 -9.21 9.03
CA PRO A 219 6.81 -10.52 8.81
C PRO A 219 6.12 -11.65 9.59
N ALA A 220 5.73 -11.40 10.84
CA ALA A 220 5.01 -12.37 11.66
C ALA A 220 3.60 -12.67 11.10
N THR A 221 2.89 -11.62 10.68
CA THR A 221 1.57 -11.77 10.04
C THR A 221 1.67 -12.55 8.73
N ARG A 222 2.70 -12.28 7.92
CA ARG A 222 2.98 -13.01 6.68
C ARG A 222 3.12 -14.50 6.94
N GLN A 223 4.01 -14.88 7.85
CA GLN A 223 4.27 -16.28 8.16
C GLN A 223 3.00 -17.00 8.64
N LYS A 224 2.24 -16.35 9.55
CA LYS A 224 0.98 -16.89 10.06
C LYS A 224 -0.04 -17.11 8.93
N LYS A 225 -0.28 -16.10 8.10
CA LYS A 225 -1.25 -16.18 7.00
C LYS A 225 -0.85 -17.19 5.94
N GLN A 226 0.44 -17.25 5.56
CA GLN A 226 0.91 -18.25 4.60
C GLN A 226 0.69 -19.68 5.10
N ALA A 227 0.95 -19.95 6.39
CA ALA A 227 0.70 -21.27 6.98
C ALA A 227 -0.80 -21.62 7.00
N GLU A 228 -1.67 -20.64 7.28
CA GLU A 228 -3.12 -20.82 7.26
C GLU A 228 -3.65 -21.10 5.85
N LEU A 229 -3.21 -20.32 4.86
CA LEU A 229 -3.61 -20.47 3.46
C LEU A 229 -3.11 -21.80 2.88
N ALA A 230 -1.87 -22.21 3.20
CA ALA A 230 -1.33 -23.51 2.78
C ALA A 230 -2.17 -24.68 3.31
N LYS A 231 -2.61 -24.63 4.57
CA LYS A 231 -3.51 -25.65 5.14
C LYS A 231 -4.86 -25.69 4.44
N ARG A 232 -5.44 -24.52 4.13
CA ARG A 232 -6.70 -24.43 3.38
C ARG A 232 -6.56 -24.99 1.96
N ALA A 233 -5.46 -24.69 1.28
CA ALA A 233 -5.16 -25.22 -0.04
C ALA A 233 -5.04 -26.75 -0.04
N GLU A 234 -4.38 -27.32 0.97
CA GLU A 234 -4.27 -28.77 1.12
C GLU A 234 -5.62 -29.44 1.39
N ALA A 235 -6.43 -28.84 2.28
CA ALA A 235 -7.78 -29.33 2.56
C ALA A 235 -8.67 -29.32 1.31
N LEU A 236 -8.58 -28.28 0.47
CA LEU A 236 -9.33 -28.21 -0.79
C LEU A 236 -8.89 -29.27 -1.79
N ARG A 237 -7.58 -29.48 -1.97
CA ARG A 237 -7.06 -30.55 -2.83
C ARG A 237 -7.50 -31.93 -2.37
N ALA A 238 -7.51 -32.17 -1.05
CA ALA A 238 -7.99 -33.43 -0.49
C ALA A 238 -9.49 -33.63 -0.76
N ALA A 239 -10.30 -32.58 -0.64
CA ALA A 239 -11.73 -32.65 -0.94
C ALA A 239 -12.01 -33.00 -2.41
N VAL A 240 -11.24 -32.44 -3.36
CA VAL A 240 -11.36 -32.76 -4.79
C VAL A 240 -10.95 -34.21 -5.10
N ASN A 241 -9.93 -34.74 -4.41
CA ASN A 241 -9.48 -36.12 -4.63
C ASN A 241 -10.40 -37.19 -4.02
N HIS A 242 -11.32 -36.79 -3.14
CA HIS A 242 -12.25 -37.69 -2.44
C HIS A 242 -13.73 -37.51 -2.89
N ALA A 243 -13.99 -36.58 -3.81
CA ALA A 243 -15.30 -36.36 -4.45
C ALA A 243 -15.41 -37.18 -5.75
#